data_AF-A0A3A5SAP5-F1
#
_entry.id   AF-A0A3A5SAP5-F1
#
_cell.length_a   1.000
_cell.length_b   1.000
_cell.length_c   1.000
_cell.angle_alpha   90.00
_cell.angle_beta   90.00
_cell.angle_gamma   90.00
#
_symmetry.space_group_name_H-M   'P 1'
#
loop_
_entity.id
_entity.type
_entity.pdbx_description
1 polymer ?
#
loop_
_entity_poly.entity_id
_entity_poly.type
_entity_poly.pdbx_seq_one_letter_code
_entity_poly.pdbx_strand_id
1 'polypeptide(L)'
;MRNVAVILAGGVGTRMGGTMPKQFFKVSGKTVLEHTISVFDNHPLIDEIAIVVHPNYLEKVEELCCINNFKKVGRILQGGSERYYSSLSAINAYASTENDINLIFHDSVRPLVTKRIISDCITMLGKYGAVDVAIPATDTIIKMNLNTHEIEDIPNRQFLYNGQTPQAFKLSVIREAYKRALVDPNFKTTDDCGVVLKYMPDIPIGVVPGEKFNMKLTHKEDLFLLDKLFQLKSVSDVSLYGQETALEHKVIVIFGGSYGIGHSIAELCTGLKAKVYSFSRSETGTDVADASLVKEALEKVYLIEKKIDFVINTAGILLKIPLMTMKYDDILNLIRVNYLGAINVAKESFSYLAKSHGGLLLFTSSSYTRGRAMYSLYSSSKAAIVNLVQALSEEWKSYNIKINCINPERTKTPMRIQNFGIEPENSLLSPQFVAETSIMTLLSGLTGQVIDVRRKTD
;
A
#
# COMPACT_ATOMS: atom_id res chain seq x y z
N MET A 1 18.44 20.48 -18.45
CA MET A 1 17.01 20.55 -18.75
C MET A 1 16.27 20.34 -17.44
N ARG A 2 15.38 21.25 -17.06
CA ARG A 2 14.67 21.18 -15.78
C ARG A 2 13.40 20.36 -15.93
N ASN A 3 13.15 19.41 -15.04
CA ASN A 3 11.99 18.51 -15.07
C ASN A 3 11.00 18.89 -13.97
N VAL A 4 9.82 19.35 -14.39
CA VAL A 4 8.73 19.74 -13.49
C VAL A 4 7.63 18.68 -13.55
N ALA A 5 7.34 18.04 -12.43
CA ALA A 5 6.14 17.21 -12.32
C ALA A 5 4.90 18.08 -12.14
N VAL A 6 3.86 17.86 -12.95
CA VAL A 6 2.58 18.55 -12.85
C VAL A 6 1.53 17.56 -12.38
N ILE A 7 1.16 17.62 -11.10
CA ILE A 7 0.19 16.71 -10.49
C ILE A 7 -1.22 17.30 -10.63
N LEU A 8 -2.05 16.67 -11.47
CA LEU A 8 -3.41 17.10 -11.77
C LEU A 8 -4.39 16.57 -10.70
N ALA A 9 -4.80 17.46 -9.79
CA ALA A 9 -5.68 17.22 -8.64
C ALA A 9 -6.97 18.08 -8.66
N GLY A 10 -7.40 18.54 -9.84
CA GLY A 10 -8.57 19.42 -10.01
C GLY A 10 -9.95 18.76 -9.91
N GLY A 11 -10.03 17.43 -9.78
CA GLY A 11 -11.32 16.73 -9.75
C GLY A 11 -12.18 17.05 -8.51
N VAL A 12 -13.48 17.24 -8.70
CA VAL A 12 -14.46 17.59 -7.63
C VAL A 12 -15.36 16.43 -7.17
N GLY A 13 -15.17 15.21 -7.67
CA GLY A 13 -15.78 13.99 -7.08
C GLY A 13 -17.17 13.53 -7.59
N THR A 14 -17.70 14.12 -8.67
CA THR A 14 -19.09 13.88 -9.14
C THR A 14 -19.46 12.42 -9.45
N ARG A 15 -18.53 11.60 -9.94
CA ARG A 15 -18.82 10.22 -10.40
C ARG A 15 -19.01 9.17 -9.29
N MET A 16 -18.72 9.49 -8.03
CA MET A 16 -18.80 8.51 -6.91
C MET A 16 -19.80 8.88 -5.81
N GLY A 17 -20.63 9.90 -6.05
CA GLY A 17 -21.69 10.32 -5.12
C GLY A 17 -21.19 10.70 -3.72
N GLY A 18 -19.89 11.01 -3.58
CA GLY A 18 -19.26 11.36 -2.31
C GLY A 18 -19.10 12.87 -2.17
N THR A 19 -19.11 13.35 -0.92
CA THR A 19 -18.84 14.76 -0.58
C THR A 19 -17.36 15.15 -0.72
N MET A 20 -16.45 14.16 -0.83
CA MET A 20 -15.01 14.36 -0.86
C MET A 20 -14.37 13.90 -2.18
N PRO A 21 -13.48 14.70 -2.79
CA PRO A 21 -12.74 14.31 -3.98
C PRO A 21 -11.83 13.09 -3.78
N LYS A 22 -11.67 12.29 -4.84
CA LYS A 22 -11.00 10.98 -4.81
C LYS A 22 -9.55 11.05 -4.38
N GLN A 23 -8.85 12.13 -4.75
CA GLN A 23 -7.46 12.37 -4.39
C GLN A 23 -7.25 12.46 -2.87
N PHE A 24 -8.30 12.72 -2.09
CA PHE A 24 -8.24 12.76 -0.62
C PHE A 24 -8.70 11.47 0.07
N PHE A 25 -9.06 10.42 -0.67
CA PHE A 25 -9.35 9.13 -0.05
C PHE A 25 -8.08 8.52 0.51
N LYS A 26 -8.19 7.90 1.70
CA LYS A 26 -7.07 7.24 2.35
C LYS A 26 -6.91 5.82 1.83
N VAL A 27 -5.65 5.46 1.55
CA VAL A 27 -5.19 4.12 1.20
C VAL A 27 -3.93 3.87 2.02
N SER A 28 -3.85 2.77 2.76
CA SER A 28 -2.71 2.45 3.64
C SER A 28 -2.26 3.62 4.54
N GLY A 29 -3.23 4.31 5.17
CA GLY A 29 -2.99 5.38 6.15
C GLY A 29 -2.67 6.77 5.60
N LYS A 30 -2.45 6.92 4.28
CA LYS A 30 -2.22 8.22 3.60
C LYS A 30 -3.25 8.46 2.51
N THR A 31 -3.51 9.71 2.17
CA THR A 31 -4.34 10.07 1.03
C THR A 31 -3.70 9.62 -0.29
N VAL A 32 -4.53 9.37 -1.30
CA VAL A 32 -4.07 9.04 -2.66
C VAL A 32 -3.14 10.14 -3.21
N LEU A 33 -3.43 11.41 -2.92
CA LEU A 33 -2.57 12.53 -3.30
C LEU A 33 -1.21 12.49 -2.60
N GLU A 34 -1.14 12.21 -1.30
CA GLU A 34 0.13 12.08 -0.55
C GLU A 34 1.01 10.99 -1.15
N HIS A 35 0.43 9.82 -1.48
CA HIS A 35 1.17 8.75 -2.14
C HIS A 35 1.74 9.19 -3.48
N THR A 36 0.92 9.83 -4.32
CA THR A 36 1.35 10.32 -5.61
C THR A 36 2.48 11.34 -5.49
N ILE A 37 2.33 12.39 -4.66
CA ILE A 37 3.36 13.42 -4.50
C ILE A 37 4.67 12.81 -3.98
N SER A 38 4.58 11.90 -3.01
CA SER A 38 5.75 11.22 -2.43
C SER A 38 6.61 10.51 -3.47
N VAL A 39 6.01 9.90 -4.51
CA VAL A 39 6.80 9.24 -5.56
C VAL A 39 7.64 10.24 -6.35
N PHE A 40 7.06 11.39 -6.71
CA PHE A 40 7.76 12.44 -7.48
C PHE A 40 8.76 13.21 -6.61
N ASP A 41 8.41 13.50 -5.35
CA ASP A 41 9.29 14.21 -4.40
C ASP A 41 10.58 13.43 -4.16
N ASN A 42 10.47 12.10 -4.05
CA ASN A 42 11.60 11.19 -3.88
C ASN A 42 12.31 10.78 -5.18
N HIS A 43 11.90 11.31 -6.35
CA HIS A 43 12.50 10.95 -7.63
C HIS A 43 13.72 11.84 -7.94
N PRO A 44 14.93 11.29 -8.19
CA PRO A 44 16.14 12.08 -8.35
C PRO A 44 16.14 13.00 -9.58
N LEU A 45 15.44 12.60 -10.66
CA LEU A 45 15.35 13.38 -11.90
C LEU A 45 14.23 14.44 -11.90
N ILE A 46 13.46 14.57 -10.83
CA ILE A 46 12.42 15.61 -10.71
C ILE A 46 13.01 16.77 -9.90
N ASP A 47 12.93 17.98 -10.45
CA ASP A 47 13.50 19.20 -9.85
C ASP A 47 12.45 20.01 -9.07
N GLU A 48 11.21 20.04 -9.56
CA GLU A 48 10.09 20.78 -8.98
C GLU A 48 8.78 20.01 -9.21
N ILE A 49 7.82 20.21 -8.30
CA ILE A 49 6.45 19.72 -8.39
C ILE A 49 5.51 20.93 -8.38
N ALA A 50 4.64 21.00 -9.39
CA ALA A 50 3.47 21.86 -9.42
C ALA A 50 2.21 21.02 -9.22
N ILE A 51 1.36 21.41 -8.28
CA ILE A 51 0.09 20.73 -8.02
C ILE A 51 -1.04 21.61 -8.55
N VAL A 52 -1.86 21.09 -9.46
CA VAL A 52 -3.02 21.82 -10.00
C VAL A 52 -4.28 21.34 -9.29
N VAL A 53 -4.96 22.22 -8.58
CA VAL A 53 -6.05 21.88 -7.65
C VAL A 53 -7.23 22.83 -7.85
N HIS A 54 -8.44 22.34 -7.61
CA HIS A 54 -9.63 23.18 -7.63
C HIS A 54 -9.57 24.22 -6.48
N PRO A 55 -9.96 25.50 -6.69
CA PRO A 55 -9.81 26.57 -5.71
C PRO A 55 -10.27 26.23 -4.28
N ASN A 56 -11.41 25.56 -4.13
CA ASN A 56 -11.96 25.14 -2.83
C ASN A 56 -11.08 24.18 -2.00
N TYR A 57 -10.01 23.62 -2.58
CA TYR A 57 -9.12 22.67 -1.89
C TYR A 57 -7.67 23.16 -1.79
N LEU A 58 -7.41 24.43 -2.13
CA LEU A 58 -6.06 25.01 -2.13
C LEU A 58 -5.42 24.94 -0.73
N GLU A 59 -6.10 25.47 0.29
CA GLU A 59 -5.65 25.46 1.69
C GLU A 59 -5.39 24.03 2.20
N LYS A 60 -6.29 23.10 1.87
CA LYS A 60 -6.14 21.68 2.25
C LYS A 60 -4.89 21.03 1.64
N VAL A 61 -4.54 21.38 0.39
CA VAL A 61 -3.34 20.87 -0.27
C VAL A 61 -2.07 21.52 0.30
N GLU A 62 -2.11 22.81 0.64
CA GLU A 62 -1.02 23.50 1.33
C GLU A 62 -0.71 22.86 2.68
N GLU A 63 -1.74 22.66 3.52
CA GLU A 63 -1.61 21.99 4.82
C GLU A 63 -1.01 20.58 4.67
N LEU A 64 -1.53 19.80 3.72
CA LEU A 64 -1.04 18.45 3.42
C LEU A 64 0.45 18.47 3.04
N CYS A 65 0.89 19.43 2.22
CA CYS A 65 2.30 19.55 1.83
C CYS A 65 3.19 19.92 3.02
N CYS A 66 2.73 20.82 3.89
CA CYS A 66 3.43 21.22 5.10
C CYS A 66 3.58 20.05 6.09
N ILE A 67 2.50 19.32 6.37
CA ILE A 67 2.50 18.16 7.29
C ILE A 67 3.46 17.08 6.82
N ASN A 68 3.51 16.82 5.51
CA ASN A 68 4.36 15.78 4.93
C ASN A 68 5.79 16.27 4.63
N ASN A 69 6.07 17.57 4.78
CA ASN A 69 7.38 18.17 4.56
C ASN A 69 7.95 17.90 3.14
N PHE A 70 7.10 17.91 2.12
CA PHE A 70 7.54 17.72 0.73
C PHE A 70 8.48 18.83 0.29
N LYS A 71 9.64 18.46 -0.25
CA LYS A 71 10.75 19.41 -0.50
C LYS A 71 10.72 20.03 -1.89
N LYS A 72 10.11 19.35 -2.84
CA LYS A 72 10.10 19.75 -4.26
C LYS A 72 8.82 20.42 -4.69
N VAL A 73 7.79 20.50 -3.82
CA VAL A 73 6.55 21.23 -4.13
C VAL A 73 6.84 22.73 -4.17
N GLY A 74 6.97 23.27 -5.38
CA GLY A 74 7.29 24.67 -5.61
C GLY A 74 6.06 25.53 -5.87
N ARG A 75 4.97 24.94 -6.40
CA ARG A 75 3.76 25.66 -6.78
C ARG A 75 2.49 24.86 -6.52
N ILE A 76 1.47 25.56 -6.06
CA ILE A 76 0.09 25.07 -5.98
C ILE A 76 -0.74 26.01 -6.85
N LEU A 77 -1.23 25.49 -7.97
CA LEU A 77 -1.89 26.24 -9.03
C LEU A 77 -3.40 25.97 -9.01
N GLN A 78 -4.18 26.98 -9.35
CA GLN A 78 -5.62 26.83 -9.49
C GLN A 78 -5.94 26.19 -10.86
N GLY A 79 -6.73 25.11 -10.83
CA GLY A 79 -7.31 24.52 -12.02
C GLY A 79 -8.55 25.29 -12.49
N GLY A 80 -8.95 25.08 -13.76
CA GLY A 80 -10.18 25.64 -14.31
C GLY A 80 -11.37 24.68 -14.29
N SER A 81 -12.49 25.12 -14.88
CA SER A 81 -13.76 24.38 -14.91
C SER A 81 -13.72 23.11 -15.77
N GLU A 82 -12.91 23.11 -16.84
CA GLU A 82 -12.71 21.95 -17.73
C GLU A 82 -11.31 21.33 -17.57
N ARG A 83 -11.16 20.07 -18.00
CA ARG A 83 -9.93 19.29 -17.78
C ARG A 83 -8.67 19.96 -18.34
N TYR A 84 -8.73 20.48 -19.58
CA TYR A 84 -7.55 21.06 -20.23
C TYR A 84 -7.12 22.40 -19.61
N TYR A 85 -8.00 23.11 -18.89
CA TYR A 85 -7.60 24.31 -18.15
C TYR A 85 -6.59 23.98 -17.05
N SER A 86 -6.64 22.77 -16.50
CA SER A 86 -5.63 22.33 -15.52
C SER A 86 -4.25 22.24 -16.16
N SER A 87 -4.16 21.70 -17.38
CA SER A 87 -2.91 21.63 -18.14
C SER A 87 -2.42 23.03 -18.55
N LEU A 88 -3.32 23.90 -19.03
CA LEU A 88 -3.01 25.29 -19.39
C LEU A 88 -2.49 26.11 -18.20
N SER A 89 -3.07 25.94 -17.01
CA SER A 89 -2.62 26.63 -15.79
C SER A 89 -1.14 26.36 -15.52
N ALA A 90 -0.72 25.09 -15.63
CA ALA A 90 0.68 24.71 -15.51
C ALA A 90 1.53 25.26 -16.66
N ILE A 91 1.10 25.12 -17.92
CA ILE A 91 1.85 25.63 -19.09
C ILE A 91 2.10 27.14 -18.96
N ASN A 92 1.08 27.90 -18.59
CA ASN A 92 1.17 29.36 -18.42
C ASN A 92 2.06 29.75 -17.24
N ALA A 93 2.00 29.01 -16.13
CA ALA A 93 2.84 29.26 -14.96
C ALA A 93 4.35 29.14 -15.24
N TYR A 94 4.74 28.39 -16.28
CA TYR A 94 6.12 28.22 -16.71
C TYR A 94 6.45 28.92 -18.04
N ALA A 95 5.49 29.58 -18.69
CA ALA A 95 5.65 30.13 -20.04
C ALA A 95 6.69 31.27 -20.16
N SER A 96 6.96 31.99 -19.07
CA SER A 96 7.91 33.12 -19.01
C SER A 96 9.35 32.71 -18.70
N THR A 97 9.61 31.42 -18.49
CA THR A 97 10.95 30.95 -18.17
C THR A 97 11.78 30.75 -19.45
N GLU A 98 12.98 31.33 -19.50
CA GLU A 98 13.91 31.20 -20.64
C GLU A 98 14.61 29.84 -20.69
N ASN A 99 14.38 28.96 -19.69
CA ASN A 99 15.04 27.67 -19.58
C ASN A 99 14.29 26.57 -20.34
N ASP A 100 15.04 25.59 -20.85
CA ASP A 100 14.49 24.34 -21.36
C ASP A 100 13.85 23.51 -20.22
N ILE A 101 12.52 23.62 -20.14
CA ILE A 101 11.67 22.89 -19.17
C ILE A 101 10.97 21.72 -19.85
N ASN A 102 10.98 20.58 -19.17
CA ASN A 102 10.09 19.46 -19.41
C ASN A 102 8.96 19.48 -18.39
N LEU A 103 7.71 19.35 -18.87
CA LEU A 103 6.53 19.18 -18.03
C LEU A 103 6.11 17.71 -18.04
N ILE A 104 6.01 17.10 -16.86
CA ILE A 104 5.61 15.70 -16.66
C ILE A 104 4.24 15.71 -15.97
N PHE A 105 3.17 15.68 -16.77
CA PHE A 105 1.79 15.67 -16.28
C PHE A 105 1.40 14.31 -15.74
N HIS A 106 0.84 14.28 -14.54
CA HIS A 106 0.41 13.05 -13.89
C HIS A 106 -0.93 13.20 -13.19
N ASP A 107 -1.78 12.16 -13.30
CA ASP A 107 -3.05 12.13 -12.58
C ASP A 107 -2.78 11.93 -11.07
N SER A 108 -3.27 12.82 -10.21
CA SER A 108 -3.18 12.67 -8.74
C SER A 108 -3.72 11.35 -8.19
N VAL A 109 -4.60 10.69 -8.96
CA VAL A 109 -5.30 9.45 -8.62
C VAL A 109 -4.63 8.19 -9.20
N ARG A 110 -3.34 8.25 -9.55
CA ARG A 110 -2.50 7.09 -9.94
C ARG A 110 -1.32 6.91 -8.96
N PRO A 111 -1.60 6.55 -7.70
CA PRO A 111 -0.61 6.66 -6.62
C PRO A 111 0.50 5.58 -6.67
N LEU A 112 0.42 4.64 -7.62
CA LEU A 112 1.33 3.49 -7.75
C LEU A 112 2.34 3.61 -8.89
N VAL A 113 2.45 4.79 -9.53
CA VAL A 113 3.49 5.05 -10.54
C VAL A 113 4.88 4.68 -10.01
N THR A 114 5.71 4.07 -10.86
CA THR A 114 7.06 3.64 -10.47
C THR A 114 8.12 4.64 -10.92
N LYS A 115 9.26 4.65 -10.21
CA LYS A 115 10.43 5.47 -10.58
C LYS A 115 10.94 5.14 -11.99
N ARG A 116 10.81 3.87 -12.41
CA ARG A 116 11.13 3.44 -13.78
C ARG A 116 10.31 4.23 -14.80
N ILE A 117 8.97 4.22 -14.69
CA ILE A 117 8.10 4.93 -15.64
C ILE A 117 8.49 6.41 -15.74
N ILE A 118 8.73 7.07 -14.60
CA ILE A 118 9.13 8.50 -14.57
C ILE A 118 10.49 8.70 -15.27
N SER A 119 11.48 7.86 -14.95
CA SER A 119 12.83 7.93 -15.56
C SER A 119 12.79 7.67 -17.07
N ASP A 120 12.00 6.71 -17.52
CA ASP A 120 11.84 6.37 -18.93
C ASP A 120 11.19 7.52 -19.71
N CYS A 121 10.17 8.17 -19.13
CA CYS A 121 9.54 9.35 -19.74
C CYS A 121 10.54 10.50 -19.93
N ILE A 122 11.32 10.81 -18.89
CA ILE A 122 12.33 11.89 -18.94
C ILE A 122 13.43 11.54 -19.95
N THR A 123 13.88 10.29 -19.97
CA THR A 123 14.91 9.83 -20.92
C THR A 123 14.40 9.90 -22.36
N MET A 124 13.15 9.48 -22.60
CA MET A 124 12.55 9.46 -23.93
C MET A 124 12.30 10.88 -24.48
N LEU A 125 12.13 11.90 -23.62
CA LEU A 125 12.13 13.31 -24.03
C LEU A 125 13.45 13.80 -24.63
N GLY A 126 14.56 13.09 -24.41
CA GLY A 126 15.82 13.34 -25.12
C GLY A 126 15.68 13.13 -26.64
N LYS A 127 14.77 12.24 -27.06
CA LYS A 127 14.53 11.89 -28.47
C LYS A 127 13.22 12.48 -29.03
N TYR A 128 12.16 12.56 -28.22
CA TYR A 128 10.83 12.99 -28.66
C TYR A 128 10.42 14.32 -28.04
N GLY A 129 9.54 15.05 -28.71
CA GLY A 129 8.96 16.31 -28.19
C GLY A 129 7.83 16.08 -27.17
N ALA A 130 7.20 14.92 -27.24
CA ALA A 130 6.12 14.45 -26.39
C ALA A 130 6.25 12.94 -26.17
N VAL A 131 5.86 12.47 -24.99
CA VAL A 131 5.93 11.06 -24.58
C VAL A 131 4.68 10.69 -23.80
N ASP A 132 4.07 9.57 -24.19
CA ASP A 132 2.95 8.96 -23.50
C ASP A 132 3.38 7.66 -22.79
N VAL A 133 2.60 7.20 -21.82
CA VAL A 133 2.79 5.89 -21.17
C VAL A 133 1.59 5.02 -21.50
N ALA A 134 1.81 3.80 -21.97
CA ALA A 134 0.69 2.93 -22.33
C ALA A 134 0.96 1.45 -22.05
N ILE A 135 -0.13 0.69 -21.85
CA ILE A 135 -0.10 -0.77 -21.75
C ILE A 135 -1.00 -1.38 -22.83
N PRO A 136 -0.71 -2.60 -23.34
CA PRO A 136 -1.59 -3.25 -24.30
C PRO A 136 -3.03 -3.37 -23.79
N ALA A 137 -4.02 -3.15 -24.65
CA ALA A 137 -5.41 -3.38 -24.31
C ALA A 137 -5.66 -4.87 -24.05
N THR A 138 -6.24 -5.20 -22.90
CA THR A 138 -6.58 -6.58 -22.52
C THR A 138 -7.96 -6.98 -23.04
N ASP A 139 -8.93 -6.08 -22.86
CA ASP A 139 -10.31 -6.31 -23.23
C ASP A 139 -10.54 -6.01 -24.71
N THR A 140 -11.55 -6.66 -25.28
CA THR A 140 -12.03 -6.32 -26.63
C THR A 140 -12.65 -4.93 -26.58
N ILE A 141 -12.14 -4.01 -27.39
CA ILE A 141 -12.69 -2.66 -27.53
C ILE A 141 -13.71 -2.68 -28.67
N ILE A 142 -14.90 -2.14 -28.41
CA ILE A 142 -15.95 -2.00 -29.42
C ILE A 142 -16.23 -0.51 -29.65
N LYS A 143 -16.42 -0.12 -30.92
CA LYS A 143 -17.02 1.15 -31.28
C LYS A 143 -18.53 0.92 -31.36
N MET A 144 -19.30 1.67 -30.59
CA MET A 144 -20.76 1.52 -30.52
C MET A 144 -21.44 2.75 -31.12
N ASN A 145 -22.46 2.52 -31.93
CA ASN A 145 -23.37 3.58 -32.35
C ASN A 145 -24.24 3.99 -31.14
N LEU A 146 -24.07 5.22 -30.66
CA LEU A 146 -24.78 5.70 -29.46
C LEU A 146 -26.29 5.89 -29.66
N ASN A 147 -26.77 5.97 -30.90
CA ASN A 147 -28.20 6.13 -31.20
C ASN A 147 -28.92 4.79 -31.29
N THR A 148 -28.30 3.78 -31.92
CA THR A 148 -28.91 2.45 -32.11
C THR A 148 -28.49 1.42 -31.06
N HIS A 149 -27.44 1.71 -30.29
CA HIS A 149 -26.80 0.77 -29.35
C HIS A 149 -26.26 -0.51 -30.02
N GLU A 150 -25.91 -0.42 -31.30
CA GLU A 150 -25.31 -1.52 -32.08
C GLU A 150 -23.79 -1.36 -32.18
N ILE A 151 -23.09 -2.49 -32.35
CA ILE A 151 -21.64 -2.49 -32.63
C ILE A 151 -21.42 -1.94 -34.04
N GLU A 152 -20.66 -0.85 -34.12
CA GLU A 152 -20.23 -0.24 -35.38
C GLU A 152 -18.92 -0.84 -35.88
N ASP A 153 -17.98 -1.13 -34.97
CA ASP A 153 -16.66 -1.69 -35.30
C ASP A 153 -16.05 -2.42 -34.08
N ILE A 154 -15.17 -3.38 -34.35
CA ILE A 154 -14.33 -4.06 -33.36
C ILE A 154 -12.88 -3.98 -33.85
N PRO A 155 -12.13 -2.92 -33.48
CA PRO A 155 -10.81 -2.70 -34.04
C PRO A 155 -9.81 -3.79 -33.62
N ASN A 156 -8.78 -4.00 -34.44
CA ASN A 156 -7.76 -5.00 -34.14
C ASN A 156 -6.96 -4.64 -32.88
N ARG A 157 -7.20 -5.39 -31.79
CA ARG A 157 -6.65 -5.16 -30.46
C ARG A 157 -5.13 -5.10 -30.40
N GLN A 158 -4.40 -5.71 -31.33
CA GLN A 158 -2.92 -5.68 -31.32
C GLN A 158 -2.32 -4.28 -31.46
N PHE A 159 -3.10 -3.34 -32.01
CA PHE A 159 -2.72 -1.94 -32.18
C PHE A 159 -3.34 -1.02 -31.13
N LEU A 160 -4.13 -1.56 -30.20
CA LEU A 160 -4.85 -0.79 -29.19
C LEU A 160 -4.12 -0.86 -27.84
N TYR A 161 -3.93 0.30 -27.25
CA TYR A 161 -3.25 0.47 -25.97
C TYR A 161 -4.08 1.34 -25.05
N ASN A 162 -4.04 1.03 -23.75
CA ASN A 162 -4.63 1.84 -22.70
C ASN A 162 -3.61 2.88 -22.23
N GLY A 163 -3.89 4.14 -22.52
CA GLY A 163 -3.09 5.28 -22.07
C GLY A 163 -3.07 5.40 -20.53
N GLN A 164 -1.91 5.74 -20.00
CA GLN A 164 -1.64 6.01 -18.61
C GLN A 164 -0.93 7.36 -18.48
N THR A 165 -0.88 7.90 -17.27
CA THR A 165 0.03 8.99 -16.95
C THR A 165 1.17 8.44 -16.08
N PRO A 166 2.38 9.03 -16.09
CA PRO A 166 2.71 10.36 -16.59
C PRO A 166 2.72 10.51 -18.11
N GLN A 167 2.42 11.71 -18.59
CA GLN A 167 2.71 12.17 -19.94
C GLN A 167 3.75 13.28 -19.86
N ALA A 168 4.77 13.23 -20.71
CA ALA A 168 5.90 14.13 -20.61
C ALA A 168 6.07 14.92 -21.90
N PHE A 169 6.32 16.22 -21.77
CA PHE A 169 6.42 17.13 -22.92
C PHE A 169 7.55 18.12 -22.73
N LYS A 170 8.23 18.47 -23.82
CA LYS A 170 8.98 19.73 -23.87
C LYS A 170 7.99 20.88 -23.77
N LEU A 171 8.24 21.86 -22.90
CA LEU A 171 7.34 23.01 -22.69
C LEU A 171 7.02 23.72 -24.00
N SER A 172 8.02 23.90 -24.87
CA SER A 172 7.86 24.53 -26.18
C SER A 172 6.84 23.82 -27.07
N VAL A 173 6.84 22.48 -27.07
CA VAL A 173 5.95 21.64 -27.89
C VAL A 173 4.51 21.73 -27.39
N ILE A 174 4.28 21.46 -26.11
CA ILE A 174 2.92 21.43 -25.55
C ILE A 174 2.29 22.83 -25.55
N ARG A 175 3.08 23.88 -25.31
CA ARG A 175 2.60 25.27 -25.37
C ARG A 175 2.14 25.66 -26.76
N GLU A 176 2.92 25.33 -27.80
CA GLU A 176 2.55 25.61 -29.18
C GLU A 176 1.33 24.78 -29.62
N ALA A 177 1.26 23.51 -29.21
CA ALA A 177 0.09 22.67 -29.47
C ALA A 177 -1.20 23.28 -28.89
N TYR A 178 -1.15 23.74 -27.63
CA TYR A 178 -2.28 24.40 -26.99
C TYR A 178 -2.62 25.76 -27.60
N LYS A 179 -1.63 26.56 -28.01
CA LYS A 179 -1.86 27.82 -28.72
C LYS A 179 -2.67 27.62 -30.00
N ARG A 180 -2.35 26.57 -30.77
CA ARG A 180 -3.10 26.18 -31.98
C ARG A 180 -4.46 25.58 -31.65
N ALA A 181 -4.56 24.80 -30.59
CA ALA A 181 -5.81 24.19 -30.16
C ALA A 181 -6.85 25.22 -29.74
N LEU A 182 -6.44 26.25 -29.00
CA LEU A 182 -7.33 27.28 -28.44
C LEU A 182 -7.99 28.19 -29.49
N VAL A 183 -7.47 28.21 -30.72
CA VAL A 183 -8.10 28.94 -31.84
C VAL A 183 -9.06 28.06 -32.67
N ASP A 184 -9.11 26.75 -32.42
CA ASP A 184 -10.05 25.83 -33.07
C ASP A 184 -11.40 25.83 -32.32
N PRO A 185 -12.50 26.31 -32.94
CA PRO A 185 -13.81 26.36 -32.29
C PRO A 185 -14.39 24.96 -31.97
N ASN A 186 -13.85 23.91 -32.57
CA ASN A 186 -14.25 22.52 -32.33
C ASN A 186 -13.30 21.77 -31.40
N PHE A 187 -12.41 22.48 -30.71
CA PHE A 187 -11.45 21.86 -29.81
C PHE A 187 -12.15 21.11 -28.67
N LYS A 188 -11.91 19.81 -28.60
CA LYS A 188 -12.27 18.94 -27.49
C LYS A 188 -11.10 18.01 -27.25
N THR A 189 -10.69 17.88 -25.98
CA THR A 189 -9.65 16.93 -25.61
C THR A 189 -9.97 16.23 -24.29
N THR A 190 -9.53 14.98 -24.21
CA THR A 190 -9.51 14.19 -22.98
C THR A 190 -8.08 13.88 -22.54
N ASP A 191 -7.08 14.29 -23.32
CA ASP A 191 -5.70 13.81 -23.25
C ASP A 191 -4.69 14.83 -23.84
N ASP A 192 -3.56 15.08 -23.17
CA ASP A 192 -2.59 16.10 -23.60
C ASP A 192 -1.76 15.65 -24.81
N CYS A 193 -1.41 14.36 -24.90
CA CYS A 193 -0.79 13.78 -26.10
C CYS A 193 -1.72 13.87 -27.31
N GLY A 194 -3.03 13.71 -27.13
CA GLY A 194 -4.03 13.95 -28.17
C GLY A 194 -4.01 15.38 -28.73
N VAL A 195 -3.70 16.39 -27.91
CA VAL A 195 -3.55 17.78 -28.38
C VAL A 195 -2.32 17.91 -29.27
N VAL A 196 -1.18 17.36 -28.85
CA VAL A 196 0.05 17.36 -29.68
C VAL A 196 -0.18 16.61 -30.98
N LEU A 197 -0.78 15.42 -30.93
CA LEU A 197 -1.04 14.59 -32.11
C LEU A 197 -1.89 15.33 -33.16
N LYS A 198 -2.91 16.07 -32.73
CA LYS A 198 -3.83 16.79 -33.63
C LYS A 198 -3.25 18.10 -34.17
N TYR A 199 -2.58 18.90 -33.34
CA TYR A 199 -2.19 20.27 -33.68
C TYR A 199 -0.69 20.44 -34.02
N MET A 200 0.12 19.41 -33.75
CA MET A 200 1.54 19.34 -34.07
C MET A 200 1.86 17.99 -34.76
N PRO A 201 1.24 17.66 -35.90
CA PRO A 201 1.31 16.33 -36.52
C PRO A 201 2.72 15.90 -36.93
N ASP A 202 3.64 16.86 -37.15
CA ASP A 202 5.04 16.59 -37.49
C ASP A 202 5.89 16.17 -36.29
N ILE A 203 5.36 16.28 -35.07
CA ILE A 203 6.06 15.90 -33.84
C ILE A 203 5.66 14.47 -33.45
N PRO A 204 6.55 13.47 -33.61
CA PRO A 204 6.26 12.12 -33.18
C PRO A 204 6.15 12.06 -31.65
N ILE A 205 5.18 11.27 -31.17
CA ILE A 205 4.98 11.00 -29.74
C ILE A 205 5.62 9.66 -29.42
N GLY A 206 6.59 9.66 -28.49
CA GLY A 206 7.18 8.44 -27.97
C GLY A 206 6.21 7.71 -27.04
N VAL A 207 6.28 6.38 -26.96
CA VAL A 207 5.46 5.60 -26.02
C VAL A 207 6.39 4.79 -25.11
N VAL A 208 6.28 5.03 -23.81
CA VAL A 208 6.94 4.26 -22.76
C VAL A 208 6.03 3.10 -22.33
N PRO A 209 6.55 1.87 -22.17
CA PRO A 209 5.79 0.77 -21.60
C PRO A 209 5.33 1.11 -20.18
N GLY A 210 4.02 1.15 -19.96
CA GLY A 210 3.41 1.33 -18.65
C GLY A 210 3.39 0.04 -17.82
N GLU A 211 2.66 0.07 -16.71
CA GLU A 211 2.51 -1.07 -15.80
C GLU A 211 1.06 -1.25 -15.38
N LYS A 212 0.61 -2.50 -15.21
CA LYS A 212 -0.77 -2.80 -14.79
C LYS A 212 -1.09 -2.19 -13.42
N PHE A 213 -0.13 -2.18 -12.51
CA PHE A 213 -0.29 -1.62 -11.16
C PHE A 213 -0.38 -0.08 -11.17
N ASN A 214 0.03 0.61 -12.23
CA ASN A 214 -0.16 2.05 -12.42
C ASN A 214 -1.64 2.40 -12.78
N MET A 215 -2.56 1.79 -12.04
CA MET A 215 -4.00 1.91 -12.24
C MET A 215 -4.51 3.27 -11.74
N LYS A 216 -5.58 3.74 -12.38
CA LYS A 216 -6.27 4.98 -11.98
C LYS A 216 -7.40 4.66 -11.03
N LEU A 217 -7.41 5.30 -9.86
CA LEU A 217 -8.57 5.27 -8.96
C LEU A 217 -9.77 5.94 -9.62
N THR A 218 -10.71 5.13 -10.09
CA THR A 218 -11.87 5.56 -10.86
C THR A 218 -13.17 5.21 -10.13
N HIS A 219 -13.26 4.03 -9.54
CA HIS A 219 -14.43 3.49 -8.86
C HIS A 219 -14.13 3.20 -7.37
N LYS A 220 -15.14 2.86 -6.56
CA LYS A 220 -14.95 2.65 -5.10
C LYS A 220 -14.19 1.35 -4.85
N GLU A 221 -14.47 0.37 -5.69
CA GLU A 221 -13.86 -0.95 -5.74
C GLU A 221 -12.34 -0.86 -5.95
N ASP A 222 -11.87 0.15 -6.69
CA ASP A 222 -10.45 0.40 -6.91
C ASP A 222 -9.70 0.75 -5.62
N LEU A 223 -10.35 1.32 -4.59
CA LEU A 223 -9.70 1.60 -3.30
C LEU A 223 -9.24 0.31 -2.63
N PHE A 224 -10.08 -0.72 -2.67
CA PHE A 224 -9.74 -2.03 -2.10
C PHE A 224 -8.54 -2.64 -2.84
N LEU A 225 -8.53 -2.53 -4.17
CA LEU A 225 -7.43 -3.02 -4.98
C LEU A 225 -6.13 -2.25 -4.73
N LEU A 226 -6.20 -0.92 -4.65
CA LEU A 226 -5.05 -0.07 -4.35
C LEU A 226 -4.44 -0.39 -2.99
N ASP A 227 -5.25 -0.56 -1.94
CA ASP A 227 -4.75 -0.88 -0.61
C ASP A 227 -3.97 -2.21 -0.60
N LYS A 228 -4.49 -3.22 -1.31
CA LYS A 228 -3.80 -4.50 -1.49
C LYS A 228 -2.54 -4.39 -2.33
N LEU A 229 -2.52 -3.57 -3.38
CA LEU A 229 -1.32 -3.34 -4.18
C LEU A 229 -0.23 -2.61 -3.39
N PHE A 230 -0.58 -1.61 -2.56
CA PHE A 230 0.36 -0.91 -1.68
C PHE A 230 0.98 -1.84 -0.65
N GLN A 231 0.16 -2.71 -0.05
CA GLN A 231 0.61 -3.73 0.87
C GLN A 231 1.63 -4.67 0.22
N LEU A 232 1.32 -5.20 -0.97
CA LEU A 232 2.23 -6.11 -1.68
C LEU A 232 3.58 -5.44 -1.97
N LYS A 233 3.56 -4.19 -2.45
CA LYS A 233 4.77 -3.43 -2.78
C LYS A 233 5.64 -3.13 -1.55
N SER A 234 5.02 -2.71 -0.45
CA SER A 234 5.74 -2.33 0.77
C SER A 234 6.45 -3.50 1.44
N VAL A 235 5.88 -4.71 1.34
CA VAL A 235 6.55 -5.93 1.84
C VAL A 235 7.64 -6.39 0.87
N SER A 236 7.41 -6.32 -0.44
CA SER A 236 8.41 -6.73 -1.43
C SER A 236 9.66 -5.84 -1.47
N ASP A 237 9.54 -4.57 -1.10
CA ASP A 237 10.67 -3.64 -1.04
C ASP A 237 11.65 -3.96 0.11
N VAL A 238 11.25 -4.79 1.08
CA VAL A 238 12.11 -5.25 2.18
C VAL A 238 12.69 -6.62 1.83
N SER A 239 13.98 -6.65 1.48
CA SER A 239 14.73 -7.90 1.28
C SER A 239 15.58 -8.21 2.50
N LEU A 240 15.43 -9.41 3.07
CA LEU A 240 16.34 -9.92 4.11
C LEU A 240 17.65 -10.47 3.52
N TYR A 241 17.73 -10.65 2.19
CA TYR A 241 18.93 -11.15 1.54
C TYR A 241 20.07 -10.13 1.69
N GLY A 242 21.19 -10.57 2.27
CA GLY A 242 22.34 -9.73 2.55
C GLY A 242 22.19 -8.81 3.78
N GLN A 243 21.14 -8.98 4.59
CA GLN A 243 20.91 -8.19 5.81
C GLN A 243 21.12 -9.01 7.09
N GLU A 244 22.28 -9.65 7.25
CA GLU A 244 22.59 -10.51 8.40
C GLU A 244 22.53 -9.80 9.77
N THR A 245 22.61 -8.47 9.77
CA THR A 245 22.55 -7.61 10.97
C THR A 245 21.27 -6.76 11.04
N ALA A 246 20.23 -7.10 10.26
CA ALA A 246 19.00 -6.32 10.17
C ALA A 246 18.34 -6.03 11.54
N LEU A 247 18.51 -6.96 12.49
CA LEU A 247 17.95 -6.88 13.83
C LEU A 247 19.02 -6.78 14.91
N GLU A 248 20.25 -6.43 14.54
CA GLU A 248 21.34 -6.30 15.51
C GLU A 248 20.95 -5.26 16.58
N HIS A 249 21.14 -5.64 17.85
CA HIS A 249 20.73 -4.88 19.05
C HIS A 249 19.22 -4.67 19.25
N LYS A 250 18.35 -5.21 18.40
CA LYS A 250 16.90 -5.16 18.61
C LYS A 250 16.48 -6.16 19.67
N VAL A 251 15.62 -5.71 20.58
CA VAL A 251 15.04 -6.56 21.64
C VAL A 251 13.66 -7.02 21.21
N ILE A 252 13.46 -8.33 21.11
CA ILE A 252 12.24 -8.94 20.57
C ILE A 252 11.64 -9.88 21.61
N VAL A 253 10.37 -9.66 21.94
CA VAL A 253 9.57 -10.53 22.81
C VAL A 253 8.58 -11.31 21.98
N ILE A 254 8.54 -12.64 22.13
CA ILE A 254 7.66 -13.54 21.39
C ILE A 254 6.80 -14.34 22.36
N PHE A 255 5.48 -14.11 22.33
CA PHE A 255 4.51 -14.96 23.01
C PHE A 255 4.07 -16.08 22.07
N GLY A 256 4.22 -17.33 22.52
CA GLY A 256 3.96 -18.53 21.73
C GLY A 256 5.14 -19.00 20.87
N GLY A 257 6.39 -18.79 21.33
CA GLY A 257 7.61 -19.11 20.59
C GLY A 257 8.17 -20.54 20.76
N SER A 258 7.47 -21.42 21.48
CA SER A 258 7.95 -22.79 21.78
C SER A 258 7.85 -23.77 20.61
N TYR A 259 6.96 -23.52 19.63
CA TYR A 259 6.82 -24.38 18.45
C TYR A 259 6.20 -23.63 17.26
N GLY A 260 6.19 -24.28 16.09
CA GLY A 260 5.49 -23.80 14.90
C GLY A 260 6.03 -22.45 14.41
N ILE A 261 5.14 -21.54 14.04
CA ILE A 261 5.52 -20.23 13.48
C ILE A 261 6.32 -19.40 14.48
N GLY A 262 5.93 -19.38 15.76
CA GLY A 262 6.63 -18.59 16.78
C GLY A 262 8.07 -19.03 16.99
N HIS A 263 8.32 -20.35 16.93
CA HIS A 263 9.66 -20.90 17.01
C HIS A 263 10.52 -20.50 15.81
N SER A 264 10.01 -20.66 14.58
CA SER A 264 10.75 -20.23 13.38
C SER A 264 11.04 -18.73 13.36
N ILE A 265 10.15 -17.89 13.92
CA ILE A 265 10.41 -16.46 14.11
C ILE A 265 11.56 -16.26 15.10
N ALA A 266 11.55 -16.98 16.23
CA ALA A 266 12.62 -16.87 17.23
C ALA A 266 13.99 -17.28 16.67
N GLU A 267 14.05 -18.39 15.93
CA GLU A 267 15.26 -18.85 15.24
C GLU A 267 15.77 -17.82 14.23
N LEU A 268 14.89 -17.32 13.36
CA LEU A 268 15.25 -16.32 12.36
C LEU A 268 15.75 -15.01 13.00
N CYS A 269 15.05 -14.49 14.01
CA CYS A 269 15.47 -13.30 14.74
C CYS A 269 16.86 -13.48 15.38
N THR A 270 17.12 -14.65 15.96
CA THR A 270 18.42 -14.98 16.56
C THR A 270 19.51 -15.02 15.49
N GLY A 271 19.23 -15.63 14.34
CA GLY A 271 20.13 -15.63 13.18
C GLY A 271 20.43 -14.23 12.63
N LEU A 272 19.48 -13.29 12.76
CA LEU A 272 19.63 -11.87 12.41
C LEU A 272 20.21 -11.01 13.55
N LYS A 273 20.83 -11.64 14.56
CA LYS A 273 21.49 -11.03 15.73
C LYS A 273 20.58 -10.21 16.65
N ALA A 274 19.29 -10.51 16.69
CA ALA A 274 18.37 -9.94 17.67
C ALA A 274 18.57 -10.55 19.07
N LYS A 275 18.21 -9.79 20.11
CA LYS A 275 18.04 -10.32 21.47
C LYS A 275 16.61 -10.83 21.64
N VAL A 276 16.44 -12.15 21.59
CA VAL A 276 15.11 -12.79 21.55
C VAL A 276 14.73 -13.37 22.90
N TYR A 277 13.53 -13.05 23.36
CA TYR A 277 12.92 -13.60 24.57
C TYR A 277 11.59 -14.26 24.21
N SER A 278 11.53 -15.59 24.33
CA SER A 278 10.33 -16.38 24.05
C SER A 278 9.60 -16.75 25.34
N PHE A 279 8.27 -16.62 25.32
CA PHE A 279 7.40 -17.00 26.42
C PHE A 279 6.29 -17.92 25.91
N SER A 280 6.04 -19.00 26.64
CA SER A 280 5.01 -19.99 26.36
C SER A 280 4.50 -20.64 27.65
N ARG A 281 3.30 -21.23 27.60
CA ARG A 281 2.75 -22.00 28.72
C ARG A 281 3.61 -23.20 29.08
N SER A 282 4.15 -23.90 28.07
CA SER A 282 4.90 -25.14 28.25
C SER A 282 6.32 -24.93 28.78
N GLU A 283 6.99 -23.83 28.42
CA GLU A 283 8.39 -23.61 28.79
C GLU A 283 8.56 -22.60 29.93
N THR A 284 7.71 -21.58 29.99
CA THR A 284 7.85 -20.47 30.94
C THR A 284 6.66 -20.30 31.88
N GLY A 285 5.57 -21.06 31.68
CA GLY A 285 4.33 -20.89 32.43
C GLY A 285 3.51 -19.66 32.05
N THR A 286 3.96 -18.85 31.08
CA THR A 286 3.26 -17.62 30.67
C THR A 286 2.05 -17.94 29.79
N ASP A 287 0.84 -17.71 30.31
CA ASP A 287 -0.40 -17.75 29.54
C ASP A 287 -0.83 -16.34 29.13
N VAL A 288 -0.98 -16.11 27.82
CA VAL A 288 -1.44 -14.82 27.29
C VAL A 288 -2.85 -14.45 27.76
N ALA A 289 -3.68 -15.42 28.13
CA ALA A 289 -5.01 -15.19 28.68
C ALA A 289 -5.00 -14.56 30.08
N ASP A 290 -3.85 -14.51 30.74
CA ASP A 290 -3.63 -13.85 32.02
C ASP A 290 -2.79 -12.57 31.83
N ALA A 291 -3.40 -11.42 32.07
CA ALA A 291 -2.73 -10.13 31.90
C ALA A 291 -1.54 -9.95 32.85
N SER A 292 -1.58 -10.54 34.06
CA SER A 292 -0.50 -10.43 35.03
C SER A 292 0.77 -11.13 34.54
N LEU A 293 0.64 -12.34 33.98
CA LEU A 293 1.76 -13.11 33.44
C LEU A 293 2.37 -12.45 32.20
N VAL A 294 1.55 -11.84 31.34
CA VAL A 294 2.02 -11.05 30.19
C VAL A 294 2.84 -9.85 30.66
N LYS A 295 2.32 -9.12 31.66
CA LYS A 295 3.00 -7.97 32.25
C LYS A 295 4.34 -8.36 32.87
N GLU A 296 4.37 -9.40 33.70
CA GLU A 296 5.59 -9.90 34.34
C GLU A 296 6.65 -10.34 33.31
N ALA A 297 6.24 -10.99 32.23
CA ALA A 297 7.14 -11.39 31.14
C ALA A 297 7.81 -10.17 30.48
N LEU A 298 7.03 -9.13 30.15
CA LEU A 298 7.54 -7.90 29.55
C LEU A 298 8.42 -7.11 30.53
N GLU A 299 8.02 -7.00 31.80
CA GLU A 299 8.80 -6.35 32.85
C GLU A 299 10.16 -7.02 33.04
N LYS A 300 10.20 -8.36 33.05
CA LYS A 300 11.45 -9.13 33.16
C LYS A 300 12.43 -8.79 32.03
N VAL A 301 11.95 -8.74 30.78
CA VAL A 301 12.79 -8.37 29.63
C VAL A 301 13.26 -6.93 29.74
N TYR A 302 12.35 -6.01 30.06
CA TYR A 302 12.68 -4.59 30.19
C TYR A 302 13.67 -4.32 31.34
N LEU A 303 13.61 -5.08 32.43
CA LEU A 303 14.58 -4.95 33.52
C LEU A 303 16.01 -5.27 33.08
N ILE A 304 16.18 -6.25 32.20
CA ILE A 304 17.48 -6.70 31.66
C ILE A 304 17.95 -5.75 30.56
N GLU A 305 17.08 -5.49 29.58
CA GLU A 305 17.46 -4.85 28.32
C GLU A 305 17.21 -3.34 28.28
N LYS A 306 16.41 -2.82 29.23
CA LYS A 306 15.96 -1.42 29.30
C LYS A 306 15.22 -0.92 28.05
N LYS A 307 14.82 -1.84 27.17
CA LYS A 307 14.16 -1.57 25.89
C LYS A 307 13.43 -2.81 25.39
N ILE A 308 12.34 -2.59 24.66
CA ILE A 308 11.67 -3.63 23.83
C ILE A 308 11.35 -2.96 22.49
N ASP A 309 11.98 -3.43 21.40
CA ASP A 309 11.76 -2.90 20.06
C ASP A 309 10.54 -3.55 19.41
N PHE A 310 10.36 -4.87 19.57
CA PHE A 310 9.27 -5.59 18.93
C PHE A 310 8.62 -6.58 19.88
N VAL A 311 7.29 -6.69 19.79
CA VAL A 311 6.50 -7.74 20.45
C VAL A 311 5.74 -8.52 19.38
N ILE A 312 5.77 -9.85 19.47
CA ILE A 312 5.14 -10.75 18.52
C ILE A 312 4.26 -11.72 19.31
N ASN A 313 2.98 -11.84 18.95
CA ASN A 313 2.07 -12.79 19.57
C ASN A 313 1.59 -13.84 18.57
N THR A 314 2.23 -15.01 18.60
CA THR A 314 1.82 -16.21 17.85
C THR A 314 0.95 -17.15 18.67
N ALA A 315 0.73 -16.87 19.96
CA ALA A 315 -0.09 -17.71 20.83
C ALA A 315 -1.52 -17.79 20.31
N GLY A 316 -2.06 -19.00 20.30
CA GLY A 316 -3.40 -19.28 19.81
C GLY A 316 -3.71 -20.76 19.91
N ILE A 317 -4.99 -21.08 19.91
CA ILE A 317 -5.49 -22.45 19.84
C ILE A 317 -6.53 -22.57 18.72
N LEU A 318 -6.61 -23.77 18.16
CA LEU A 318 -7.60 -24.13 17.16
C LEU A 318 -8.39 -25.34 17.68
N LEU A 319 -9.72 -25.19 17.72
CA LEU A 319 -10.67 -26.26 17.97
C LEU A 319 -11.62 -26.36 16.78
N LYS A 320 -11.65 -27.53 16.13
CA LYS A 320 -12.52 -27.82 14.99
C LYS A 320 -13.78 -28.56 15.46
N ILE A 321 -14.73 -27.83 16.03
CA ILE A 321 -15.94 -28.40 16.64
C ILE A 321 -17.16 -27.60 16.16
N PRO A 322 -18.30 -28.24 15.82
CA PRO A 322 -19.55 -27.54 15.56
C PRO A 322 -19.99 -26.72 16.78
N LEU A 323 -20.53 -25.51 16.58
CA LEU A 323 -20.90 -24.64 17.71
C LEU A 323 -21.90 -25.31 18.67
N MET A 324 -22.91 -26.01 18.13
CA MET A 324 -23.96 -26.68 18.91
C MET A 324 -23.47 -27.84 19.78
N THR A 325 -22.24 -28.33 19.57
CA THR A 325 -21.65 -29.40 20.39
C THR A 325 -20.38 -28.97 21.12
N MET A 326 -19.96 -27.71 20.99
CA MET A 326 -18.79 -27.19 21.69
C MET A 326 -19.11 -26.95 23.15
N LYS A 327 -18.25 -27.42 24.06
CA LYS A 327 -18.42 -27.20 25.51
C LYS A 327 -18.17 -25.74 25.85
N TYR A 328 -18.87 -25.20 26.85
CA TYR A 328 -18.68 -23.82 27.29
C TYR A 328 -17.24 -23.52 27.74
N ASP A 329 -16.56 -24.47 28.39
CA ASP A 329 -15.15 -24.30 28.77
C ASP A 329 -14.24 -24.15 27.54
N ASP A 330 -14.50 -24.90 26.48
CA ASP A 330 -13.78 -24.80 25.21
C ASP A 330 -14.04 -23.45 24.52
N ILE A 331 -15.30 -22.98 24.56
CA ILE A 331 -15.71 -21.67 24.05
C ILE A 331 -14.93 -20.56 24.77
N LEU A 332 -14.97 -20.56 26.10
CA LEU A 332 -14.31 -19.56 26.93
C LEU A 332 -12.80 -19.60 26.76
N ASN A 333 -12.19 -20.78 26.77
CA ASN A 333 -10.76 -20.95 26.57
C ASN A 333 -10.31 -20.42 25.20
N LEU A 334 -11.05 -20.73 24.12
CA LEU A 334 -10.72 -20.24 22.78
C LEU A 334 -10.79 -18.72 22.71
N ILE A 335 -11.84 -18.10 23.23
CA ILE A 335 -11.97 -16.63 23.24
C ILE A 335 -10.87 -15.99 24.09
N ARG A 336 -10.59 -16.56 25.27
CA ARG A 336 -9.56 -16.07 26.20
C ARG A 336 -8.17 -16.12 25.60
N VAL A 337 -7.80 -17.23 24.96
CA VAL A 337 -6.47 -17.37 24.36
C VAL A 337 -6.36 -16.57 23.07
N ASN A 338 -7.32 -16.71 22.14
CA ASN A 338 -7.17 -16.15 20.79
C ASN A 338 -7.44 -14.65 20.70
N TYR A 339 -8.34 -14.12 21.52
CA TYR A 339 -8.74 -12.72 21.45
C TYR A 339 -8.31 -11.92 22.68
N LEU A 340 -8.74 -12.32 23.88
CA LEU A 340 -8.32 -11.62 25.10
C LEU A 340 -6.79 -11.63 25.27
N GLY A 341 -6.13 -12.75 24.92
CA GLY A 341 -4.68 -12.83 24.97
C GLY A 341 -3.98 -11.83 24.05
N ALA A 342 -4.52 -11.56 22.86
CA ALA A 342 -3.99 -10.52 21.99
C ALA A 342 -4.23 -9.11 22.54
N ILE A 343 -5.38 -8.87 23.18
CA ILE A 343 -5.69 -7.61 23.88
C ILE A 343 -4.71 -7.39 25.03
N ASN A 344 -4.47 -8.41 25.87
CA ASN A 344 -3.53 -8.34 26.98
C ASN A 344 -2.13 -8.00 26.48
N VAL A 345 -1.62 -8.74 25.48
CA VAL A 345 -0.30 -8.46 24.90
C VAL A 345 -0.23 -7.04 24.34
N ALA A 346 -1.25 -6.59 23.59
CA ALA A 346 -1.27 -5.24 23.04
C ALA A 346 -1.24 -4.16 24.13
N LYS A 347 -2.11 -4.29 25.13
CA LYS A 347 -2.25 -3.34 26.23
C LYS A 347 -0.96 -3.24 27.06
N GLU A 348 -0.42 -4.37 27.49
CA GLU A 348 0.76 -4.39 28.36
C GLU A 348 2.05 -4.01 27.61
N SER A 349 2.09 -4.20 26.28
CA SER A 349 3.25 -3.81 25.46
C SER A 349 3.33 -2.30 25.20
N PHE A 350 2.22 -1.57 25.28
CA PHE A 350 2.11 -0.18 24.82
C PHE A 350 3.20 0.73 25.38
N SER A 351 3.41 0.72 26.70
CA SER A 351 4.35 1.64 27.35
C SER A 351 5.80 1.43 26.91
N TYR A 352 6.17 0.19 26.57
CA TYR A 352 7.51 -0.15 26.09
C TYR A 352 7.69 0.24 24.62
N LEU A 353 6.69 -0.06 23.78
CA LEU A 353 6.71 0.25 22.36
C LEU A 353 6.64 1.75 22.09
N ALA A 354 5.90 2.51 22.91
CA ALA A 354 5.87 3.97 22.84
C ALA A 354 7.25 4.60 23.06
N LYS A 355 8.05 4.04 23.99
CA LYS A 355 9.41 4.50 24.27
C LYS A 355 10.40 4.14 23.17
N SER A 356 10.23 2.99 22.52
CA SER A 356 11.14 2.50 21.49
C SER A 356 10.76 2.91 20.07
N HIS A 357 9.56 3.47 19.87
CA HIS A 357 8.91 3.63 18.57
C HIS A 357 8.86 2.31 17.77
N GLY A 358 8.64 1.23 18.53
CA GLY A 358 8.71 -0.15 18.11
C GLY A 358 7.48 -0.64 17.36
N GLY A 359 7.33 -1.97 17.30
CA GLY A 359 6.21 -2.61 16.61
C GLY A 359 5.57 -3.78 17.36
N LEU A 360 4.27 -3.97 17.16
CA LEU A 360 3.52 -5.14 17.60
C LEU A 360 3.04 -5.96 16.38
N LEU A 361 3.29 -7.26 16.40
CA LEU A 361 2.83 -8.17 15.36
C LEU A 361 1.85 -9.21 15.94
N LEU A 362 0.64 -9.23 15.40
CA LEU A 362 -0.39 -10.21 15.74
C LEU A 362 -0.63 -11.20 14.58
N PHE A 363 -1.37 -12.28 14.84
CA PHE A 363 -1.64 -13.31 13.84
C PHE A 363 -3.14 -13.57 13.68
N THR A 364 -3.63 -13.39 12.45
CA THR A 364 -4.96 -13.80 12.03
C THR A 364 -4.92 -15.20 11.36
N SER A 365 -5.92 -15.55 10.56
CA SER A 365 -6.05 -16.82 9.87
C SER A 365 -6.73 -16.62 8.53
N SER A 366 -6.39 -17.44 7.52
CA SER A 366 -7.07 -17.45 6.20
C SER A 366 -8.60 -17.62 6.26
N SER A 367 -9.16 -17.95 7.43
CA SER A 367 -10.61 -18.02 7.69
C SER A 367 -11.24 -16.71 8.19
N TYR A 368 -10.47 -15.62 8.35
CA TYR A 368 -10.97 -14.36 8.91
C TYR A 368 -11.97 -13.66 7.98
N THR A 369 -11.76 -13.74 6.66
CA THR A 369 -12.64 -13.12 5.65
C THR A 369 -13.89 -13.95 5.38
N ARG A 370 -13.80 -15.27 5.56
CA ARG A 370 -14.89 -16.21 5.31
C ARG A 370 -14.85 -17.33 6.33
N GLY A 371 -15.86 -17.32 7.22
CA GLY A 371 -16.06 -18.39 8.19
C GLY A 371 -16.22 -19.75 7.52
N ARG A 372 -15.72 -20.79 8.19
CA ARG A 372 -15.82 -22.19 7.74
C ARG A 372 -16.66 -22.98 8.75
N ALA A 373 -17.43 -23.95 8.27
CA ALA A 373 -18.11 -24.90 9.15
C ALA A 373 -17.09 -25.55 10.09
N MET A 374 -17.44 -25.74 11.37
CA MET A 374 -16.55 -26.21 12.46
C MET A 374 -15.50 -25.20 12.95
N TYR A 375 -15.42 -23.99 12.38
CA TYR A 375 -14.45 -22.95 12.74
C TYR A 375 -15.13 -21.67 13.23
N SER A 376 -16.39 -21.72 13.67
CA SER A 376 -17.18 -20.50 13.95
C SER A 376 -16.45 -19.54 14.89
N LEU A 377 -16.08 -20.01 16.08
CA LEU A 377 -15.38 -19.19 17.09
C LEU A 377 -13.91 -18.92 16.75
N TYR A 378 -13.23 -19.87 16.12
CA TYR A 378 -11.85 -19.64 15.66
C TYR A 378 -11.80 -18.55 14.59
N SER A 379 -12.70 -18.60 13.60
CA SER A 379 -12.75 -17.63 12.52
C SER A 379 -13.18 -16.26 13.02
N SER A 380 -14.19 -16.19 13.89
CA SER A 380 -14.65 -14.92 14.46
C SER A 380 -13.58 -14.27 15.35
N SER A 381 -12.88 -15.04 16.19
CA SER A 381 -11.77 -14.50 17.01
C SER A 381 -10.63 -13.99 16.13
N LYS A 382 -10.27 -14.70 15.06
CA LYS A 382 -9.22 -14.24 14.12
C LYS A 382 -9.66 -13.03 13.28
N ALA A 383 -10.95 -12.88 12.98
CA ALA A 383 -11.49 -11.66 12.38
C ALA A 383 -11.46 -10.47 13.36
N ALA A 384 -11.73 -10.69 14.65
CA ALA A 384 -11.64 -9.64 15.67
C ALA A 384 -10.22 -9.06 15.78
N ILE A 385 -9.18 -9.89 15.63
CA ILE A 385 -7.78 -9.43 15.59
C ILE A 385 -7.53 -8.41 14.47
N VAL A 386 -8.13 -8.60 13.29
CA VAL A 386 -7.94 -7.69 12.16
C VAL A 386 -8.45 -6.29 12.51
N ASN A 387 -9.66 -6.20 13.04
CA ASN A 387 -10.24 -4.91 13.38
C ASN A 387 -9.50 -4.26 14.57
N LEU A 388 -9.09 -5.06 15.56
CA LEU A 388 -8.25 -4.60 16.66
C LEU A 388 -6.94 -3.96 16.17
N VAL A 389 -6.24 -4.60 15.22
CA VAL A 389 -5.00 -4.05 14.63
C VAL A 389 -5.27 -2.72 13.93
N GLN A 390 -6.34 -2.63 13.15
CA GLN A 390 -6.69 -1.40 12.43
C GLN A 390 -7.01 -0.26 13.40
N ALA A 391 -7.85 -0.51 14.41
CA ALA A 391 -8.19 0.49 15.43
C ALA A 391 -6.96 0.97 16.20
N LEU A 392 -6.15 0.04 16.74
CA LEU A 392 -4.94 0.37 17.49
C LEU A 392 -3.91 1.11 16.63
N SER A 393 -3.85 0.86 15.32
CA SER A 393 -2.94 1.58 14.43
C SER A 393 -3.26 3.08 14.33
N GLU A 394 -4.54 3.46 14.40
CA GLU A 394 -4.96 4.86 14.44
C GLU A 394 -4.78 5.45 15.85
N GLU A 395 -5.12 4.70 16.90
CA GLU A 395 -4.93 5.13 18.30
C GLU A 395 -3.45 5.39 18.63
N TRP A 396 -2.54 4.56 18.10
CA TRP A 396 -1.12 4.61 18.43
C TRP A 396 -0.29 5.46 17.47
N LYS A 397 -0.92 6.11 16.49
CA LYS A 397 -0.25 6.89 15.44
C LYS A 397 0.66 7.99 16.00
N SER A 398 0.18 8.73 17.01
CA SER A 398 0.94 9.82 17.65
C SER A 398 2.15 9.34 18.46
N TYR A 399 2.21 8.05 18.80
CA TYR A 399 3.32 7.42 19.53
C TYR A 399 4.34 6.77 18.61
N ASN A 400 4.12 6.80 17.29
CA ASN A 400 4.97 6.17 16.27
C ASN A 400 5.19 4.66 16.51
N ILE A 401 4.15 3.99 17.04
CA ILE A 401 4.12 2.54 17.19
C ILE A 401 3.49 1.93 15.94
N LYS A 402 4.13 0.92 15.36
CA LYS A 402 3.56 0.16 14.25
C LYS A 402 2.83 -1.06 14.78
N ILE A 403 1.66 -1.37 14.24
CA ILE A 403 0.96 -2.61 14.56
C ILE A 403 0.41 -3.22 13.28
N ASN A 404 0.68 -4.51 13.05
CA ASN A 404 0.17 -5.23 11.89
C ASN A 404 -0.29 -6.63 12.30
N CYS A 405 -1.03 -7.32 11.43
CA CYS A 405 -1.24 -8.76 11.57
C CYS A 405 -0.81 -9.54 10.34
N ILE A 406 -0.28 -10.74 10.60
CA ILE A 406 0.07 -11.71 9.56
C ILE A 406 -1.11 -12.64 9.34
N ASN A 407 -1.48 -12.85 8.07
CA ASN A 407 -2.49 -13.77 7.62
C ASN A 407 -1.86 -14.95 6.86
N PRO A 408 -1.32 -15.95 7.56
CA PRO A 408 -0.73 -17.10 6.89
C PRO A 408 -1.80 -17.96 6.21
N GLU A 409 -1.43 -18.53 5.06
CA GLU A 409 -2.16 -19.67 4.50
C GLU A 409 -2.00 -20.92 5.38
N ARG A 410 -2.49 -22.06 4.90
CA ARG A 410 -2.33 -23.36 5.54
C ARG A 410 -0.84 -23.64 5.74
N THR A 411 -0.36 -23.55 6.98
CA THR A 411 1.07 -23.64 7.32
C THR A 411 1.35 -24.94 8.06
N LYS A 412 2.45 -25.64 7.69
CA LYS A 412 2.88 -26.91 8.30
C LYS A 412 3.35 -26.67 9.75
N THR A 413 2.45 -26.83 10.71
CA THR A 413 2.70 -26.60 12.14
C THR A 413 2.15 -27.74 12.99
N PRO A 414 2.67 -27.98 14.21
CA PRO A 414 2.13 -28.99 15.12
C PRO A 414 0.63 -28.82 15.40
N MET A 415 0.15 -27.58 15.59
CA MET A 415 -1.27 -27.27 15.77
C MET A 415 -2.13 -27.73 14.59
N ARG A 416 -1.62 -27.57 13.36
CA ARG A 416 -2.30 -28.03 12.15
C ARG A 416 -2.35 -29.54 12.07
N ILE A 417 -1.22 -30.21 12.32
CA ILE A 417 -1.13 -31.67 12.30
C ILE A 417 -2.11 -32.27 13.32
N GLN A 418 -2.20 -31.68 14.52
CA GLN A 418 -3.14 -32.14 15.56
C GLN A 418 -4.61 -32.04 15.13
N ASN A 419 -4.97 -31.03 14.34
CA ASN A 419 -6.37 -30.76 13.95
C ASN A 419 -6.78 -31.38 12.60
N PHE A 420 -5.83 -31.69 11.73
CA PHE A 420 -6.08 -32.14 10.35
C PHE A 420 -5.35 -33.43 9.96
N GLY A 421 -4.43 -33.94 10.78
CA GLY A 421 -3.54 -35.04 10.43
C GLY A 421 -2.37 -34.62 9.54
N ILE A 422 -1.73 -35.60 8.92
CA ILE A 422 -0.61 -35.39 8.00
C ILE A 422 -1.17 -35.07 6.61
N GLU A 423 -0.79 -33.92 6.06
CA GLU A 423 -1.15 -33.48 4.71
C GLU A 423 0.10 -33.54 3.79
N PRO A 424 -0.07 -33.58 2.45
CA PRO A 424 1.05 -33.62 1.51
C PRO A 424 2.02 -32.45 1.74
N GLU A 425 3.34 -32.70 1.71
CA GLU A 425 4.34 -31.67 2.04
C GLU A 425 4.23 -30.44 1.14
N ASN A 426 4.03 -30.66 -0.16
CA ASN A 426 3.89 -29.61 -1.16
C ASN A 426 2.51 -28.95 -1.15
N SER A 427 1.66 -29.21 -0.15
CA SER A 427 0.35 -28.57 -0.01
C SER A 427 0.35 -27.41 0.98
N LEU A 428 1.35 -27.34 1.87
CA LEU A 428 1.40 -26.40 2.99
C LEU A 428 2.51 -25.38 2.85
N LEU A 429 2.28 -24.19 3.40
CA LEU A 429 3.28 -23.16 3.57
C LEU A 429 4.30 -23.57 4.65
N SER A 430 5.57 -23.22 4.46
CA SER A 430 6.59 -23.43 5.49
C SER A 430 6.46 -22.38 6.60
N PRO A 431 6.63 -22.75 7.88
CA PRO A 431 6.72 -21.79 8.98
C PRO A 431 7.84 -20.76 8.78
N GLN A 432 8.95 -21.18 8.15
CA GLN A 432 10.08 -20.32 7.84
C GLN A 432 9.68 -19.14 6.93
N PHE A 433 8.91 -19.40 5.88
CA PHE A 433 8.45 -18.33 4.98
C PHE A 433 7.49 -17.35 5.68
N VAL A 434 6.66 -17.85 6.60
CA VAL A 434 5.84 -16.99 7.46
C VAL A 434 6.73 -16.15 8.38
N ALA A 435 7.80 -16.71 8.93
CA ALA A 435 8.75 -16.00 9.77
C ALA A 435 9.46 -14.88 8.99
N GLU A 436 9.98 -15.16 7.80
CA GLU A 436 10.61 -14.15 6.93
C GLU A 436 9.68 -12.98 6.65
N THR A 437 8.44 -13.27 6.23
CA THR A 437 7.45 -12.22 5.96
C THR A 437 7.09 -11.43 7.22
N SER A 438 7.06 -12.10 8.38
CA SER A 438 6.81 -11.45 9.67
C SER A 438 7.90 -10.43 10.02
N ILE A 439 9.18 -10.77 9.80
CA ILE A 439 10.30 -9.86 10.04
C ILE A 439 10.34 -8.73 9.02
N MET A 440 10.12 -9.02 7.74
CA MET A 440 10.00 -7.99 6.70
C MET A 440 8.89 -6.98 7.05
N THR A 441 7.76 -7.45 7.59
CA THR A 441 6.66 -6.60 8.03
C THR A 441 7.07 -5.71 9.20
N LEU A 442 7.77 -6.23 10.21
CA LEU A 442 8.25 -5.46 11.36
C LEU A 442 9.27 -4.38 10.97
N LEU A 443 10.10 -4.67 9.97
CA LEU A 443 11.10 -3.74 9.45
C LEU A 443 10.52 -2.72 8.43
N SER A 444 9.33 -3.00 7.91
CA SER A 444 8.64 -2.09 6.99
C SER A 444 8.08 -0.84 7.69
N GLY A 445 7.67 0.15 6.90
CA GLY A 445 6.93 1.32 7.39
C GLY A 445 5.42 1.10 7.58
N LEU A 446 4.93 -0.15 7.46
CA LEU A 446 3.51 -0.46 7.49
C LEU A 446 2.91 -0.38 8.90
N THR A 447 1.66 0.05 8.99
CA THR A 447 0.84 -0.04 10.21
C THR A 447 -0.63 -0.20 9.83
N GLY A 448 -1.41 -0.90 10.66
CA GLY A 448 -2.82 -1.20 10.45
C GLY A 448 -3.11 -2.27 9.39
N GLN A 449 -2.09 -3.01 8.93
CA GLN A 449 -2.22 -3.88 7.75
C GLN A 449 -2.41 -5.37 8.10
N VAL A 450 -3.09 -6.08 7.19
CA VAL A 450 -3.26 -7.55 7.22
C VAL A 450 -2.42 -8.22 6.15
N ILE A 451 -1.19 -8.63 6.47
CA ILE A 451 -0.23 -9.13 5.48
C ILE A 451 -0.57 -10.58 5.10
N ASP A 452 -1.05 -10.77 3.87
CA ASP A 452 -1.34 -12.10 3.32
C ASP A 452 -0.03 -12.84 3.00
N VAL A 453 0.19 -13.98 3.66
CA VAL A 453 1.32 -14.88 3.35
C VAL A 453 0.76 -16.08 2.62
N ARG A 454 1.07 -16.18 1.34
CA ARG A 454 0.61 -17.23 0.44
C ARG A 454 1.81 -17.90 -0.21
N ARG A 455 1.64 -19.17 -0.58
CA ARG A 455 2.63 -19.83 -1.42
C ARG A 455 2.71 -19.12 -2.76
N LYS A 456 3.92 -18.99 -3.32
CA LYS A 456 4.07 -18.65 -4.74
C LYS A 456 3.50 -19.81 -5.54
N THR A 457 2.45 -19.54 -6.31
CA THR A 457 2.01 -20.44 -7.38
C THR A 457 2.93 -20.16 -8.56
N ASP A 458 3.73 -21.16 -8.95
CA ASP A 458 4.52 -21.14 -10.18
C ASP A 458 3.62 -20.94 -11.42
#